data_AF-A0A142NPI3-F1
#
_entry.id   AF-A0A142NPI3-F1
#
_cell.length_a   1.000
_cell.length_b   1.000
_cell.length_c   1.000
_cell.angle_alpha   90.00
_cell.angle_beta   90.00
_cell.angle_gamma   90.00
#
_symmetry.space_group_name_H-M   'P 1'
#
loop_
_entity.id
_entity.type
_entity.pdbx_description
1 polymer ?
#
loop_
_entity_poly.entity_id
_entity_poly.type
_entity_poly.pdbx_seq_one_letter_code
_entity_poly.pdbx_strand_id
1 'polypeptide(L)' 'MTGVNEDFYQPQTHPGDIIEVEDEETGEMVKHMIYLDEFGNGTKTRPLSEEELKDLDDA' A
#
# COMPACT_ATOMS: atom_id res chain seq x y z
N MET A 1 -5.32 -13.52 15.38
CA MET A 1 -3.91 -13.75 15.04
C MET A 1 -3.52 -12.57 14.20
N THR A 2 -2.58 -11.75 14.68
CA THR A 2 -2.15 -10.50 14.05
C THR A 2 -1.17 -10.85 12.93
N GLY A 3 -1.53 -10.55 11.69
CA GLY A 3 -0.71 -10.94 10.55
C GLY A 3 -0.95 -10.04 9.36
N VAL A 4 -0.81 -8.72 9.54
CA VAL A 4 -0.39 -7.90 8.39
C VAL A 4 0.97 -8.47 8.01
N ASN A 5 1.08 -9.13 6.86
CA ASN A 5 2.32 -9.71 6.39
C ASN A 5 3.40 -8.62 6.43
N GLU A 6 4.33 -8.72 7.40
CA GLU A 6 5.43 -7.76 7.61
C GLU A 6 6.41 -7.73 6.42
N ASP A 7 6.22 -8.62 5.43
CA ASP A 7 7.09 -8.83 4.28
C ASP A 7 6.40 -8.58 2.92
N PHE A 8 5.51 -7.58 2.80
CA PHE A 8 5.01 -7.16 1.47
C PHE A 8 6.08 -6.34 0.72
N TYR A 9 7.24 -6.96 0.46
CA TYR A 9 8.31 -6.40 -0.36
C TYR A 9 8.15 -6.87 -1.80
N GLN A 10 7.57 -6.03 -2.65
CA GLN A 10 7.64 -6.23 -4.10
C GLN A 10 8.97 -5.64 -4.59
N PRO A 11 9.91 -6.43 -5.15
CA PRO A 11 11.28 -5.99 -5.44
C PRO A 11 11.43 -4.92 -6.55
N GLN A 12 10.32 -4.37 -7.06
CA GLN A 12 10.30 -3.28 -8.04
C GLN A 12 9.54 -2.04 -7.57
N THR A 13 9.07 -2.01 -6.32
CA THR A 13 8.25 -0.90 -5.82
C THR A 13 9.07 0.13 -5.07
N HIS A 14 8.79 1.41 -5.33
CA HIS A 14 9.43 2.58 -4.76
C HIS A 14 8.46 3.37 -3.88
N PRO A 15 8.96 4.23 -2.98
CA PRO A 15 8.12 5.19 -2.27
C PRO A 15 7.33 6.05 -3.26
N GLY A 16 6.01 6.13 -3.06
CA GLY A 16 5.07 6.78 -3.95
C GLY A 16 4.33 5.82 -4.88
N ASP A 17 4.79 4.58 -5.03
CA ASP A 17 4.10 3.58 -5.83
C ASP A 17 2.82 3.11 -5.15
N ILE A 18 1.82 2.80 -5.98
CA ILE A 18 0.55 2.22 -5.55
C ILE A 18 0.52 0.77 -5.94
N ILE A 19 0.15 -0.06 -4.97
CA ILE A 19 0.02 -1.51 -5.10
C ILE A 19 -1.41 -1.91 -4.78
N GLU A 20 -1.87 -2.98 -5.41
CA GLU A 20 -3.15 -3.61 -5.07
C GLU A 20 -2.87 -4.82 -4.16
N VAL A 21 -3.53 -4.84 -3.01
CA VAL A 21 -3.40 -5.88 -2.00
C VAL A 21 -4.78 -6.50 -1.80
N GLU A 22 -4.86 -7.82 -1.73
CA GLU A 22 -6.10 -8.50 -1.38
C GLU A 22 -6.34 -8.37 0.14
N ASP A 23 -7.48 -7.80 0.52
CA ASP A 23 -7.92 -7.75 1.91
C ASP A 23 -8.35 -9.16 2.35
N GLU A 24 -7.64 -9.73 3.32
CA GLU A 24 -7.92 -11.10 3.79
C GLU A 24 -9.28 -11.24 4.51
N GLU A 25 -9.89 -10.15 4.98
CA GLU A 25 -11.19 -10.16 5.66
C GLU A 25 -12.36 -10.16 4.68
N THR A 26 -12.24 -9.41 3.57
CA THR A 26 -13.32 -9.24 2.59
C THR A 26 -13.08 -9.99 1.28
N GLY A 27 -11.84 -10.35 0.97
CA GLY A 27 -11.41 -10.87 -0.33
C GLY A 27 -11.40 -9.83 -1.44
N GLU A 28 -11.49 -8.54 -1.10
CA GLU A 28 -11.51 -7.44 -2.07
C GLU A 28 -10.10 -6.88 -2.31
N MET A 29 -9.81 -6.47 -3.55
CA MET A 29 -8.55 -5.81 -3.88
C MET A 29 -8.60 -4.36 -3.43
N VAL A 30 -7.74 -3.98 -2.49
CA VAL A 30 -7.61 -2.62 -1.97
C VAL A 30 -6.28 -2.00 -2.40
N LYS A 31 -6.31 -0.73 -2.82
CA LYS A 31 -5.12 0.00 -3.26
C LYS A 31 -4.38 0.60 -2.06
N HIS A 32 -3.10 0.32 -1.94
CA HIS A 32 -2.21 0.81 -0.89
C HIS A 32 -1.07 1.63 -1.51
N MET A 33 -0.66 2.71 -0.84
CA MET A 33 0.52 3.50 -1.21
C MET A 33 1.71 3.09 -0.36
N ILE A 34 2.86 2.95 -1.02
CA ILE A 34 4.15 2.73 -0.37
C ILE A 34 4.76 4.08 0.02
N TYR A 35 5.21 4.19 1.26
CA TYR A 35 5.87 5.39 1.77
C TYR A 35 7.13 5.02 2.55
N LEU A 36 8.08 5.96 2.64
CA LEU A 36 9.25 5.79 3.49
C LEU A 36 8.86 5.99 4.95
N ASP A 37 9.39 5.12 5.82
CA ASP A 37 9.34 5.37 7.25
C ASP A 37 10.03 6.71 7.60
N GLU A 38 9.68 7.31 8.73
CA GLU A 38 10.17 8.62 9.17
C GLU A 38 11.70 8.71 9.26
N PHE A 39 12.35 7.56 9.40
CA PHE A 39 13.80 7.40 9.49
C PHE A 39 14.48 6.96 8.19
N GLY A 40 13.72 6.70 7.11
CA GLY A 40 14.25 6.26 5.81
C GLY A 40 14.87 4.86 5.81
N ASN A 41 14.67 4.07 6.88
CA ASN A 41 15.28 2.74 7.05
C ASN A 41 14.45 1.60 6.43
N GLY A 42 13.28 1.90 5.89
CA GLY A 42 12.37 0.92 5.31
C GLY A 42 11.16 1.55 4.65
N THR A 43 10.47 0.76 3.85
CA THR A 43 9.21 1.11 3.21
C THR A 43 8.04 0.54 4.01
N LYS A 44 6.99 1.35 4.22
CA LYS A 44 5.72 0.95 4.81
C LYS A 44 4.61 1.15 3.78
N THR A 45 3.48 0.48 3.99
CA THR A 45 2.29 0.62 3.14
C THR A 45 1.13 1.17 3.96
N ARG A 46 0.33 2.05 3.37
CA ARG A 46 -0.96 2.48 3.95
C ARG A 46 -2.07 2.38 2.92
N PRO A 47 -3.32 2.11 3.32
CA PRO A 47 -4.45 2.23 2.41
C PRO A 47 -4.55 3.67 1.89
N LEU A 48 -4.99 3.79 0.64
CA LEU A 48 -5.30 5.09 0.05
C LEU A 48 -6.59 5.66 0.64
N SER A 49 -6.64 6.98 0.76
CA SER A 49 -7.88 7.69 1.09
C SER A 49 -8.79 7.82 -0.14
N GLU A 50 -10.09 8.08 0.06
CA GLU A 50 -11.05 8.28 -1.03
C GLU A 50 -10.66 9.41 -2.00
N GLU A 51 -9.98 10.44 -1.51
CA GLU A 51 -9.50 11.56 -2.33
C GLU A 51 -8.34 11.11 -3.23
N GLU A 52 -7.36 10.40 -2.67
CA GLU A 52 -6.21 9.88 -3.42
C GLU A 52 -6.61 8.81 -4.45
N LEU A 53 -7.65 8.03 -4.15
CA LEU A 53 -8.21 7.06 -5.10
C LEU A 53 -8.83 7.77 -6.32
N LYS A 54 -9.55 8.86 -6.11
CA LYS A 54 -10.13 9.65 -7.21
C LYS A 54 -9.07 10.28 -8.09
N ASP A 55 -8.04 10.85 -7.47
CA ASP A 55 -6.93 11.48 -8.20
C ASP A 55 -6.16 10.49 -9.09
N LEU A 56 -6.20 9.19 -8.75
CA LEU A 56 -5.57 8.13 -9.54
C LEU A 56 -6.43 7.60 -10.69
N ASP A 57 -7.74 7.50 -10.48
CA ASP A 57 -8.65 7.02 -11.53
C ASP A 57 -8.88 8.08 -12.63
N ASP A 58 -8.62 9.35 -12.33
CA ASP A 58 -8.73 10.48 -13.27
C ASP A 58 -7.44 10.77 -14.08
N ALA A 59 -6.33 10.04 -13.84
CA ALA A 59 -5.01 10.24 -14.47
C ALA A 59 -4.74 9.31 -15.68
#